data_AF-A0A8K0GAM6-F1
#
_entry.id   AF-A0A8K0GAM6-F1
#
_cell.length_a   1.000
_cell.length_b   1.000
_cell.length_c   1.000
_cell.angle_alpha   90.00
_cell.angle_beta   90.00
_cell.angle_gamma   90.00
#
_symmetry.space_group_name_H-M   'P 1'
#
loop_
_entity.id
_entity.type
_entity.pdbx_description
1 polymer ?
#
loop_
_entity_poly.entity_id
_entity_poly.type
_entity_poly.pdbx_seq_one_letter_code
_entity_poly.pdbx_strand_id
1 'polypeptide(L)'
;EGANQILLGGQACVYLKLVKRINNATKCENPLDKEQFINQNVDIFSGSGKFPGACHITISQNFEAVSHPPSKVPFAICPALKNELDRLIKREDIVKVNEIDSPELY
;
A
#
# COMPACT_ATOMS: atom_id res chain seq x y z
N GLU A 1 4.43 28.70 -32.96
CA GLU A 1 5.60 27.88 -33.31
C GLU A 1 6.63 28.00 -32.20
N GLY A 2 6.91 26.90 -31.50
CA GLY A 2 7.94 26.83 -30.48
C GLY A 2 8.70 25.54 -30.68
N ALA A 3 9.69 25.56 -31.55
CA ALA A 3 10.47 24.36 -31.88
C ALA A 3 11.32 23.99 -30.65
N ASN A 4 11.10 22.77 -30.12
CA ASN A 4 11.94 22.20 -29.07
C ASN A 4 13.38 22.08 -29.58
N GLN A 5 14.22 23.06 -29.24
CA GLN A 5 15.62 23.07 -29.62
C GLN A 5 16.40 22.16 -28.67
N ILE A 6 16.96 21.07 -29.20
CA ILE A 6 17.76 20.13 -28.40
C ILE A 6 19.13 20.79 -28.14
N LEU A 7 19.32 21.30 -26.92
CA LEU A 7 20.56 21.95 -26.49
C LEU A 7 21.74 20.98 -26.36
N LEU A 8 21.47 19.71 -26.04
CA LEU A 8 22.52 18.73 -25.79
C LEU A 8 22.05 17.31 -26.15
N GLY A 9 22.85 16.62 -26.96
CA GLY A 9 22.59 15.24 -27.36
C GLY A 9 22.92 14.23 -26.25
N GLY A 10 22.23 13.08 -26.24
CA GLY A 10 22.41 12.06 -25.20
C GLY A 10 23.85 11.59 -24.99
N GLN A 11 24.65 11.48 -26.06
CA GLN A 11 26.08 11.12 -25.96
C GLN A 11 26.90 12.20 -25.22
N ALA A 12 26.59 13.48 -25.45
CA ALA A 12 27.26 14.58 -24.76
C ALA A 12 26.89 14.62 -23.27
N CYS A 13 25.64 14.32 -22.91
CA CYS A 13 25.24 14.18 -21.50
C CYS A 13 26.00 13.05 -20.78
N VAL A 14 26.28 11.93 -21.46
CA VAL A 14 27.09 10.83 -20.91
C VAL A 14 28.56 11.25 -20.78
N TYR A 15 29.12 11.90 -21.81
CA TYR A 15 30.51 12.39 -21.81
C TYR A 15 30.76 13.41 -20.69
N LEU A 16 29.83 14.36 -20.51
CA LEU A 16 29.87 15.37 -19.46
C LEU A 16 29.50 14.82 -18.07
N LYS A 17 29.25 13.51 -17.94
CA LYS A 17 28.84 12.83 -16.70
C LYS A 17 27.58 13.42 -16.05
N LEU A 18 26.73 14.09 -16.84
CA LEU A 18 25.45 14.65 -16.40
C LEU A 18 24.41 13.55 -16.16
N VAL A 19 24.56 12.42 -16.86
CA VAL A 19 23.70 11.24 -16.72
C VAL A 19 24.57 9.99 -16.66
N LYS A 20 24.31 9.13 -15.67
CA LYS A 20 24.95 7.82 -15.52
C LYS A 20 24.02 6.73 -16.03
N ARG A 21 24.37 6.08 -17.14
CA ARG A 21 23.59 4.96 -17.69
C ARG A 21 24.05 3.65 -17.06
N ILE A 22 23.16 2.99 -16.31
CA ILE A 22 23.42 1.70 -15.69
C ILE A 22 22.72 0.64 -16.54
N ASN A 23 23.47 -0.11 -17.34
CA ASN A 23 22.90 -1.08 -18.29
C ASN A 23 22.54 -2.41 -17.62
N ASN A 24 23.20 -2.76 -16.51
CA ASN A 24 22.93 -3.96 -15.73
C ASN A 24 22.88 -3.57 -14.25
N ALA A 25 21.79 -3.89 -13.58
CA ALA A 25 21.78 -3.97 -12.13
C ALA A 25 22.42 -5.33 -11.77
N THR A 26 23.58 -5.30 -11.13
CA THR A 26 24.20 -6.52 -10.59
C THR A 26 23.23 -7.15 -9.60
N LYS A 27 22.90 -8.43 -9.80
CA LYS A 27 22.22 -9.22 -8.76
C LYS A 27 23.14 -9.21 -7.54
N CYS A 28 22.60 -9.02 -6.33
CA CYS A 28 23.38 -9.16 -5.11
C CYS A 28 24.03 -10.56 -5.11
N GLU A 29 25.35 -10.61 -5.24
CA GLU A 29 26.09 -11.87 -5.37
C GLU A 29 26.15 -12.63 -4.03
N ASN A 30 25.92 -11.93 -2.91
CA ASN A 30 25.90 -12.50 -1.58
C ASN A 30 24.48 -12.54 -1.00
N PRO A 31 23.93 -13.75 -0.74
CA PRO A 31 22.67 -13.91 0.00
C PRO A 31 22.70 -13.27 1.40
N LEU A 32 23.88 -13.19 2.02
CA LEU A 32 24.08 -12.54 3.32
C LEU A 32 23.65 -11.07 3.31
N ASP A 33 23.92 -10.35 2.22
CA ASP A 33 23.57 -8.93 2.11
C ASP A 33 22.05 -8.73 2.06
N LYS A 34 21.32 -9.69 1.47
CA LYS A 34 19.85 -9.65 1.41
C LYS A 34 19.24 -9.91 2.79
N GLU A 35 19.68 -10.94 3.48
CA GLU A 35 19.16 -11.25 4.82
C GLU A 35 19.52 -10.16 5.82
N GLN A 36 20.75 -9.63 5.76
CA GLN A 36 21.13 -8.47 6.56
C GLN A 36 20.27 -7.24 6.24
N PHE A 37 20.00 -6.96 4.95
CA PHE A 37 19.13 -5.85 4.56
C PHE A 37 17.70 -6.00 5.10
N ILE A 38 17.12 -7.20 5.01
CA ILE A 38 15.78 -7.47 5.56
C ILE A 38 15.80 -7.31 7.09
N ASN A 39 16.82 -7.86 7.76
CA ASN A 39 16.98 -7.77 9.21
C ASN A 39 17.25 -6.33 9.71
N GLN A 40 17.82 -5.46 8.86
CA GLN A 40 18.02 -4.05 9.17
C GLN A 40 16.74 -3.22 8.97
N ASN A 41 15.80 -3.69 8.15
CA ASN A 41 14.56 -2.99 7.79
C ASN A 41 13.33 -3.83 8.19
N VAL A 42 13.41 -4.47 9.36
CA VAL A 42 12.38 -5.40 9.84
C VAL A 42 11.02 -4.72 9.97
N ASP A 43 10.98 -3.44 10.32
CA ASP A 43 9.76 -2.63 10.38
C ASP A 43 9.06 -2.49 9.01
N ILE A 44 9.83 -2.44 7.92
CA ILE A 44 9.31 -2.39 6.54
C ILE A 44 8.85 -3.78 6.08
N PHE A 45 9.62 -4.81 6.42
CA PHE A 45 9.40 -6.19 5.93
C PHE A 45 8.54 -7.05 6.86
N SER A 46 8.27 -6.61 8.07
CA SER A 46 7.44 -7.30 9.05
C SER A 46 6.43 -6.33 9.66
N GLY A 47 5.21 -6.39 9.15
CA GLY A 47 4.10 -5.54 9.57
C GLY A 47 2.87 -5.70 8.70
N SER A 48 1.74 -5.14 9.13
CA SER A 48 0.51 -5.08 8.32
C SER A 48 0.56 -4.03 7.20
N GLY A 49 1.61 -3.19 7.15
CA GLY A 49 1.63 -1.98 6.33
C GLY A 49 0.72 -0.87 6.89
N LYS A 50 0.85 -0.54 8.18
CA LYS A 50 0.08 0.56 8.80
C LYS A 50 0.73 1.90 8.45
N PHE A 51 -0.01 2.81 7.82
CA PHE A 51 0.45 4.17 7.56
C PHE A 51 0.23 5.03 8.81
N PRO A 52 1.17 5.91 9.20
CA PRO A 52 0.98 6.78 10.34
C PRO A 52 -0.11 7.82 10.06
N GLY A 53 -0.95 8.08 11.08
CA GLY A 53 -2.04 9.07 11.00
C GLY A 53 -3.41 8.44 10.71
N ALA A 54 -4.44 9.28 10.74
CA ALA A 54 -5.81 8.89 10.43
C ALA A 54 -6.10 9.09 8.93
N CYS A 55 -6.76 8.12 8.31
CA CYS A 55 -7.31 8.29 6.97
C CYS A 55 -8.64 9.04 7.09
N HIS A 56 -8.73 10.24 6.51
CA HIS A 56 -9.98 10.99 6.40
C HIS A 56 -10.65 10.66 5.06
N ILE A 57 -11.89 10.16 5.12
CA ILE A 57 -12.69 9.80 3.95
C ILE A 57 -13.72 10.92 3.75
N THR A 58 -13.54 11.75 2.72
CA THR A 58 -14.49 12.82 2.41
C THR A 58 -15.72 12.28 1.69
N ILE A 59 -16.90 12.56 2.24
CA ILE A 59 -18.19 12.12 1.71
C ILE A 59 -18.91 13.31 1.04
N SER A 60 -19.66 13.05 -0.05
CA SER A 60 -20.52 14.05 -0.68
C SER A 60 -21.62 14.54 0.26
N GLN A 61 -21.96 15.83 0.20
CA GLN A 61 -22.97 16.46 1.08
C GLN A 61 -24.37 15.83 1.02
N ASN A 62 -24.71 15.18 -0.09
CA ASN A 62 -26.03 14.55 -0.29
C ASN A 62 -26.02 13.03 -0.05
N PHE A 63 -25.05 12.52 0.71
CA PHE A 63 -24.92 11.09 0.95
C PHE A 63 -25.85 10.63 2.08
N GLU A 64 -26.57 9.54 1.84
CA GLU A 64 -27.36 8.83 2.85
C GLU A 64 -26.65 7.52 3.20
N ALA A 65 -26.48 7.25 4.50
CA ALA A 65 -25.89 6.00 4.96
C ALA A 65 -26.82 4.82 4.67
N VAL A 66 -26.34 3.84 3.91
CA VAL A 66 -27.14 2.67 3.51
C VAL A 66 -26.75 1.43 4.31
N SER A 67 -27.72 0.86 5.03
CA SER A 67 -27.56 -0.44 5.71
C SER A 67 -28.10 -1.57 4.84
N HIS A 68 -27.22 -2.33 4.21
CA HIS A 68 -27.63 -3.55 3.50
C HIS A 68 -27.86 -4.72 4.48
N PRO A 69 -28.87 -5.58 4.24
CA PRO A 69 -29.06 -6.77 5.04
C PRO A 69 -27.88 -7.74 4.87
N PRO A 70 -27.57 -8.58 5.89
CA PRO A 70 -26.50 -9.56 5.80
C PRO A 70 -26.69 -10.50 4.60
N SER A 71 -25.65 -10.63 3.77
CA SER A 71 -25.64 -11.56 2.64
C SER A 71 -25.45 -13.00 3.12
N LYS A 72 -26.12 -13.97 2.49
CA LYS A 72 -25.97 -15.39 2.84
C LYS A 72 -24.59 -15.89 2.42
N VAL A 73 -23.91 -16.56 3.34
CA VAL A 73 -22.60 -17.17 3.12
C VAL A 73 -22.77 -18.68 2.95
N PRO A 74 -22.22 -19.31 1.89
CA PRO A 74 -22.24 -20.76 1.74
C PRO A 74 -21.65 -21.48 2.96
N PHE A 75 -22.31 -22.54 3.42
CA PHE A 75 -21.91 -23.24 4.65
C PHE A 75 -20.45 -23.74 4.61
N ALA A 76 -19.99 -24.18 3.42
CA ALA A 76 -18.63 -24.67 3.23
C ALA A 76 -17.54 -23.62 3.52
N ILE A 77 -17.83 -22.32 3.33
CA ILE A 77 -16.83 -21.25 3.52
C ILE A 77 -16.96 -20.55 4.87
N CYS A 78 -18.05 -20.75 5.61
CA CYS A 78 -18.26 -20.15 6.93
C CYS A 78 -17.10 -20.40 7.91
N PRO A 79 -16.49 -21.60 8.00
CA PRO A 79 -15.35 -21.82 8.91
C PRO A 79 -14.12 -21.00 8.52
N ALA A 80 -13.80 -20.96 7.23
CA ALA A 80 -12.66 -20.20 6.72
C ALA A 80 -12.86 -18.69 6.92
N LEU A 81 -14.07 -18.18 6.63
CA LEU A 81 -14.44 -16.79 6.85
C LEU A 81 -14.32 -16.41 8.34
N LYS A 82 -14.81 -17.26 9.24
CA LYS A 82 -14.72 -17.01 10.69
C LYS A 82 -13.26 -16.93 11.15
N ASN A 83 -12.42 -17.88 10.74
CA ASN A 83 -11.01 -17.88 11.11
C ASN A 83 -10.29 -16.60 10.62
N GLU A 84 -10.64 -16.11 9.45
CA GLU A 84 -10.05 -14.88 8.92
C GLU A 84 -10.54 -13.63 9.66
N LEU A 85 -11.83 -13.56 10.00
CA LEU A 85 -12.37 -12.48 10.83
C LEU A 85 -11.71 -12.46 12.22
N ASP A 86 -11.58 -13.63 12.87
CA ASP A 86 -10.92 -13.76 14.17
C ASP A 86 -9.44 -13.34 14.07
N ARG A 87 -8.76 -13.66 12.96
CA ARG A 87 -7.38 -13.23 12.69
C ARG A 87 -7.27 -11.71 12.57
N LEU A 88 -8.20 -11.05 11.88
CA LEU A 88 -8.22 -9.59 11.71
C LEU A 88 -8.54 -8.87 13.02
N ILE A 89 -9.47 -9.38 13.81
CA ILE A 89 -9.79 -8.86 15.15
C ILE A 89 -8.55 -8.96 16.06
N LYS A 90 -7.87 -10.11 16.06
CA LYS A 90 -6.65 -10.32 16.86
C LYS A 90 -5.50 -9.38 16.47
N ARG A 91 -5.45 -8.93 15.22
CA ARG A 91 -4.46 -7.95 14.72
C ARG A 91 -4.88 -6.50 14.97
N GLU A 92 -6.07 -6.30 15.54
CA GLU A 92 -6.68 -4.98 15.75
C GLU A 92 -6.86 -4.21 14.44
N ASP A 93 -7.03 -4.95 13.32
CA ASP A 93 -7.28 -4.35 12.00
C ASP A 93 -8.77 -4.03 11.82
N ILE A 94 -9.67 -4.76 12.51
CA ILE A 94 -11.12 -4.52 12.53
C ILE A 94 -11.67 -4.64 13.95
N VAL A 95 -12.79 -3.96 14.22
CA VAL A 95 -13.51 -4.02 15.50
C VAL A 95 -15.01 -4.18 15.25
N LYS A 96 -15.70 -4.84 16.19
CA LYS A 96 -17.16 -4.96 16.14
C LYS A 96 -17.80 -3.62 16.49
N VAL A 97 -18.67 -3.13 15.62
CA VAL A 97 -19.48 -1.92 15.81
C VAL A 97 -20.95 -2.29 15.68
N ASN A 98 -21.82 -1.63 16.47
CA ASN A 98 -23.27 -1.92 16.48
C ASN A 98 -24.11 -0.83 15.79
N GLU A 99 -23.54 0.36 15.58
CA GLU A 99 -24.22 1.53 15.03
C GLU A 99 -23.41 2.12 13.87
N ILE A 100 -24.09 2.72 12.89
CA ILE A 100 -23.41 3.44 11.82
C ILE A 100 -23.06 4.82 12.38
N ASP A 101 -21.79 5.18 12.36
CA ASP A 101 -21.35 6.49 12.82
C ASP A 101 -22.06 7.61 12.04
N SER A 102 -22.44 8.68 12.76
CA SER A 102 -23.12 9.81 12.14
C SER A 102 -22.21 10.48 11.11
N PRO A 103 -22.73 10.94 9.95
CA PRO A 103 -21.93 11.58 8.91
C PRO A 103 -21.15 12.82 9.39
N GLU A 104 -21.59 13.44 10.48
CA GLU A 104 -20.96 14.62 11.09
C GLU A 104 -19.59 14.33 11.74
N LEU A 105 -19.24 13.05 11.94
CA LEU A 105 -17.99 12.63 12.57
C LEU A 105 -16.83 12.41 11.58
N TYR A 106 -17.07 12.56 10.27
CA TYR A 106 -16.13 12.24 9.20
C TYR A 106 -15.55 13.47 8.52
#